data_AF-A0A1Z9QCG1-F1
#
_entry.id   AF-A0A1Z9QCG1-F1
#
_cell.length_a   1.000
_cell.length_b   1.000
_cell.length_c   1.000
_cell.angle_alpha   90.00
_cell.angle_beta   90.00
_cell.angle_gamma   90.00
#
_symmetry.space_group_name_H-M   'P 1'
#
loop_
_entity.id
_entity.type
_entity.pdbx_description
1 polymer ?
#
loop_
_entity_poly.entity_id
_entity_poly.type
_entity_poly.pdbx_seq_one_letter_code
_entity_poly.pdbx_strand_id
1 'polypeptide(L)'
;MAAVREALDEVVRSARSTPEPASPSELFAAGVTALQARRQQHTPELLAILASELPSVPSELVRRKYTPVMQVLRAIHAANRDADGAAEVLPGVLECVGHVLSHLDASAATWGRPETLQAFNLLVGHMHDEASAVRARAHGAAGATGHAESTPAQYSATWRASAWLRCRAWQL
;
A
#
# COMPACT_ATOMS: atom_id res chain seq x y z
N MET A 1 4.92 6.74 17.47
CA MET A 1 5.83 6.10 16.49
C MET A 1 7.09 5.50 17.14
N ALA A 2 7.93 6.27 17.86
CA ALA A 2 9.20 5.76 18.42
C ALA A 2 9.06 4.49 19.28
N ALA A 3 8.11 4.47 20.23
CA ALA A 3 7.88 3.29 21.09
C ALA A 3 7.42 2.03 20.31
N VAL A 4 6.61 2.19 19.27
CA VAL A 4 6.15 1.07 18.43
C VAL A 4 7.31 0.52 17.59
N ARG A 5 8.18 1.41 17.08
CA ARG A 5 9.39 1.00 16.36
C ARG A 5 10.37 0.26 17.28
N GLU A 6 10.60 0.79 18.47
CA GLU A 6 11.45 0.13 19.48
C GLU A 6 10.92 -1.25 19.88
N ALA A 7 9.60 -1.38 20.05
CA ALA A 7 8.97 -2.67 20.31
C ALA A 7 9.14 -3.66 19.13
N LEU A 8 9.02 -3.20 17.89
CA LEU A 8 9.30 -4.03 16.71
C LEU A 8 10.78 -4.44 16.64
N ASP A 9 11.69 -3.50 16.88
CA ASP A 9 13.14 -3.74 16.95
C ASP A 9 13.45 -4.80 18.02
N GLU A 10 12.82 -4.73 19.20
CA GLU A 10 12.94 -5.73 20.26
C GLU A 10 12.44 -7.11 19.84
N VAL A 11 11.27 -7.18 19.20
CA VAL A 11 10.72 -8.45 18.70
C VAL A 11 11.68 -9.10 17.70
N VAL A 12 12.24 -8.32 16.76
CA VAL A 12 13.21 -8.83 15.79
C VAL A 12 14.49 -9.29 16.49
N ARG A 13 15.00 -8.48 17.43
CA ARG A 13 16.24 -8.76 18.16
C ARG A 13 16.12 -10.04 18.99
N SER A 14 15.01 -10.18 19.72
CA SER A 14 14.69 -11.37 20.51
C SER A 14 14.60 -12.61 19.63
N ALA A 15 14.00 -12.51 18.44
CA ALA A 15 13.89 -13.64 17.51
C ALA A 15 15.25 -14.08 16.94
N ARG A 16 16.18 -13.13 16.70
CA ARG A 16 17.51 -13.41 16.16
C ARG A 16 18.54 -13.82 17.20
N SER A 17 18.32 -13.51 18.48
CA SER A 17 19.33 -13.63 19.54
C SER A 17 20.62 -12.85 19.26
N THR A 18 20.55 -11.74 18.53
CA THR A 18 21.70 -10.87 18.17
C THR A 18 21.45 -9.45 18.63
N PRO A 19 22.46 -8.70 19.12
CA PRO A 19 22.28 -7.32 19.60
C PRO A 19 22.16 -6.27 18.48
N GLU A 20 22.40 -6.65 17.22
CA GLU A 20 22.39 -5.73 16.07
C GLU A 20 21.00 -5.11 15.84
N PRO A 21 20.94 -3.85 15.33
CA PRO A 21 19.69 -3.25 14.89
C PRO A 21 19.00 -4.08 13.80
N ALA A 22 17.67 -4.07 13.81
CA ALA A 22 16.89 -4.72 12.76
C ALA A 22 17.14 -4.03 11.41
N SER A 23 17.36 -4.84 10.38
CA SER A 23 17.44 -4.38 9.00
C SER A 23 16.06 -3.96 8.48
N PRO A 24 15.98 -3.14 7.41
CA PRO A 24 14.71 -2.76 6.79
C PRO A 24 13.86 -3.97 6.36
N SER A 25 14.50 -5.05 5.92
CA SER A 25 13.80 -6.29 5.53
C SER A 25 13.16 -7.00 6.73
N GLU A 26 13.81 -6.96 7.89
CA GLU A 26 13.29 -7.56 9.12
C GLU A 26 12.17 -6.71 9.73
N LEU A 27 12.33 -5.39 9.73
CA LEU A 27 11.27 -4.47 10.13
C LEU A 27 10.05 -4.58 9.21
N PHE A 28 10.26 -4.74 7.91
CA PHE A 28 9.20 -5.04 6.96
C PHE A 28 8.47 -6.34 7.29
N ALA A 29 9.20 -7.44 7.50
CA ALA A 29 8.59 -8.73 7.82
C ALA A 29 7.84 -8.70 9.16
N ALA A 30 8.42 -8.09 10.20
CA ALA A 30 7.81 -7.95 11.51
C ALA A 30 6.58 -7.04 11.45
N GLY A 31 6.65 -5.92 10.75
CA GLY A 31 5.53 -4.99 10.56
C GLY A 31 4.35 -5.62 9.82
N VAL A 32 4.61 -6.34 8.72
CA VAL A 32 3.56 -7.09 7.99
C VAL A 32 2.93 -8.16 8.89
N THR A 33 3.73 -8.86 9.69
CA THR A 33 3.24 -9.87 10.64
C THR A 33 2.39 -9.24 11.76
N ALA A 34 2.81 -8.11 12.31
CA ALA A 34 2.07 -7.38 13.33
C ALA A 34 0.72 -6.88 12.78
N LEU A 35 0.70 -6.37 11.55
CA LEU A 35 -0.53 -5.98 10.86
C LEU A 35 -1.44 -7.18 10.54
N GLN A 36 -0.88 -8.34 10.20
CA GLN A 36 -1.62 -9.59 10.01
C GLN A 36 -2.33 -10.06 11.28
N ALA A 37 -1.77 -9.78 12.46
CA ALA A 37 -2.38 -10.13 13.74
C ALA A 37 -3.64 -9.28 14.07
N ARG A 38 -3.97 -8.28 13.24
CA ARG A 38 -5.20 -7.46 13.29
C ARG A 38 -5.49 -6.79 14.65
N ARG A 39 -4.47 -6.43 15.41
CA ARG A 39 -4.62 -5.58 16.59
C ARG A 39 -4.67 -4.12 16.14
N GLN A 40 -5.88 -3.55 16.09
CA GLN A 40 -6.12 -2.24 15.48
C GLN A 40 -5.36 -1.07 16.15
N GLN A 41 -5.05 -1.21 17.45
CA GLN A 41 -4.52 -0.14 18.32
C GLN A 41 -3.24 0.56 17.83
N HIS A 42 -2.41 -0.10 17.02
CA HIS A 42 -1.16 0.48 16.49
C HIS A 42 -1.08 0.44 14.96
N THR A 43 -2.22 0.30 14.29
CA THR A 43 -2.25 0.18 12.83
C THR A 43 -1.65 1.39 12.12
N PRO A 44 -1.99 2.65 12.48
CA PRO A 44 -1.38 3.83 11.85
C PRO A 44 0.14 3.87 12.00
N GLU A 45 0.67 3.57 13.19
CA GLU A 45 2.11 3.59 13.43
C GLU A 45 2.85 2.47 12.70
N LEU A 46 2.27 1.27 12.65
CA LEU A 46 2.82 0.15 11.90
C LEU A 46 2.85 0.44 10.39
N LEU A 47 1.80 1.05 9.84
CA LEU A 47 1.78 1.49 8.45
C LEU A 47 2.83 2.57 8.17
N ALA A 48 3.00 3.54 9.07
CA ALA A 48 4.01 4.58 8.92
C ALA A 48 5.44 3.99 8.93
N ILE A 49 5.70 3.02 9.80
CA ILE A 49 6.99 2.30 9.82
C ILE A 49 7.18 1.52 8.52
N LEU A 50 6.17 0.76 8.07
CA LEU A 50 6.28 0.03 6.81
C LEU A 50 6.52 0.96 5.62
N ALA A 51 5.82 2.09 5.56
CA ALA A 51 6.00 3.10 4.55
C ALA A 51 7.44 3.65 4.50
N SER A 52 8.05 3.91 5.66
CA SER A 52 9.42 4.41 5.73
C SER A 52 10.47 3.36 5.36
N GLU A 53 10.24 2.09 5.70
CA GLU A 53 11.22 1.02 5.48
C GLU A 53 11.11 0.43 4.07
N LEU A 54 9.90 0.38 3.48
CA LEU A 54 9.62 -0.21 2.16
C LEU A 54 10.58 0.23 1.04
N PRO A 55 10.91 1.53 0.85
CA PRO A 55 11.86 1.98 -0.17
C PRO A 55 13.26 1.39 -0.06
N SER A 56 13.65 0.92 1.13
CA SER A 56 14.96 0.33 1.42
C SER A 56 14.93 -1.20 1.43
N VAL A 57 13.77 -1.82 1.25
CA VAL A 57 13.63 -3.27 1.15
C VAL A 57 14.05 -3.72 -0.26
N PRO A 58 14.85 -4.79 -0.41
CA PRO A 58 15.20 -5.31 -1.73
C PRO A 58 13.95 -5.65 -2.55
N SER A 59 13.86 -5.14 -3.78
CA SER A 59 12.68 -5.33 -4.65
C SER A 59 12.32 -6.81 -4.85
N GLU A 60 13.32 -7.68 -4.89
CA GLU A 60 13.12 -9.12 -5.02
C GLU A 60 12.32 -9.71 -3.83
N LEU A 61 12.58 -9.23 -2.62
CA LEU A 61 11.84 -9.65 -1.44
C LEU A 61 10.39 -9.15 -1.49
N VAL A 62 10.18 -7.88 -1.86
CA VAL A 62 8.85 -7.29 -2.00
C VAL A 62 8.04 -8.03 -3.07
N ARG A 63 8.63 -8.32 -4.23
CA ARG A 63 7.99 -9.09 -5.30
C ARG A 63 7.61 -10.50 -4.87
N ARG A 64 8.50 -11.22 -4.18
CA ARG A 64 8.22 -12.58 -3.64
C ARG A 64 7.10 -12.58 -2.60
N LYS A 65 6.95 -11.47 -1.87
CA LYS A 65 5.93 -11.31 -0.83
C LYS A 65 4.74 -10.45 -1.28
N TYR A 66 4.62 -10.16 -2.58
CA TYR A 66 3.60 -9.27 -3.12
C TYR A 66 2.18 -9.67 -2.68
N THR A 67 1.76 -10.90 -3.00
CA THR A 67 0.41 -11.39 -2.71
C THR A 67 0.06 -11.32 -1.22
N PRO A 68 0.84 -11.88 -0.27
CA PRO A 68 0.49 -11.79 1.15
C PRO A 68 0.49 -10.36 1.68
N VAL A 69 1.41 -9.50 1.24
CA VAL A 69 1.45 -8.09 1.66
C VAL A 69 0.22 -7.34 1.17
N MET A 70 -0.14 -7.50 -0.11
CA MET A 70 -1.32 -6.85 -0.69
C MET A 70 -2.62 -7.35 -0.06
N GLN A 71 -2.71 -8.64 0.31
CA GLN A 71 -3.86 -9.16 1.06
C GLN A 71 -4.03 -8.47 2.42
N VAL A 72 -2.93 -8.21 3.13
CA VAL A 72 -2.94 -7.49 4.41
C VAL A 72 -3.39 -6.06 4.23
N LEU A 73 -2.78 -5.33 3.29
CA LEU A 73 -3.12 -3.93 3.02
C LEU A 73 -4.58 -3.78 2.58
N ARG A 74 -5.09 -4.68 1.73
CA ARG A 74 -6.50 -4.69 1.31
C ARG A 74 -7.45 -5.05 2.46
N ALA A 75 -7.05 -5.93 3.36
CA ALA A 75 -7.87 -6.26 4.53
C ALA A 75 -7.98 -5.07 5.50
N ILE A 76 -6.87 -4.35 5.72
CA ILE A 76 -6.87 -3.12 6.53
C ILE A 76 -7.70 -2.05 5.86
N HIS A 77 -7.52 -1.84 4.55
CA HIS A 77 -8.34 -0.92 3.76
C HIS A 77 -9.84 -1.21 3.92
N ALA A 78 -10.25 -2.45 3.68
CA ALA A 78 -11.66 -2.86 3.76
C ALA A 78 -12.25 -2.69 5.16
N ALA A 79 -11.45 -2.88 6.21
CA ALA A 79 -11.89 -2.71 7.59
C ALA A 79 -12.03 -1.25 8.03
N ASN A 80 -11.38 -0.30 7.33
CA ASN A 80 -11.31 1.10 7.75
C ASN A 80 -11.96 2.08 6.76
N ARG A 81 -12.29 1.66 5.53
CA ARG A 81 -12.79 2.56 4.48
C ARG A 81 -14.06 3.34 4.84
N ASP A 82 -14.91 2.75 5.67
CA ASP A 82 -16.20 3.32 6.06
C ASP A 82 -16.27 3.57 7.59
N ALA A 83 -15.11 3.53 8.29
CA ALA A 83 -15.03 3.69 9.73
C ALA A 83 -14.77 5.15 10.15
N ASP A 84 -15.28 5.54 11.32
CA ASP A 84 -14.91 6.79 11.98
C ASP A 84 -13.41 6.72 12.32
N GLY A 85 -12.60 7.53 11.63
CA GLY A 85 -11.13 7.47 11.71
C GLY A 85 -10.43 6.95 10.43
N ALA A 86 -11.18 6.69 9.35
CA ALA A 86 -10.60 6.30 8.06
C ALA A 86 -9.43 7.18 7.60
N ALA A 87 -9.52 8.50 7.84
CA ALA A 87 -8.49 9.47 7.48
C ALA A 87 -7.14 9.26 8.18
N GLU A 88 -7.09 8.54 9.31
CA GLU A 88 -5.85 8.25 10.04
C GLU A 88 -5.13 7.01 9.48
N VAL A 89 -5.88 6.07 8.88
CA VAL A 89 -5.37 4.77 8.43
C VAL A 89 -5.18 4.73 6.92
N LEU A 90 -6.17 5.21 6.16
CA LEU A 90 -6.18 5.08 4.71
C LEU A 90 -4.97 5.71 4.01
N PRO A 91 -4.46 6.90 4.40
CA PRO A 91 -3.25 7.44 3.78
C PRO A 91 -2.06 6.48 3.91
N GLY A 92 -1.82 5.92 5.10
CA GLY A 92 -0.75 4.96 5.33
C GLY A 92 -0.91 3.68 4.51
N VAL A 93 -2.14 3.19 4.32
CA VAL A 93 -2.40 2.04 3.44
C VAL A 93 -2.07 2.38 1.99
N LEU A 94 -2.56 3.51 1.48
CA LEU A 94 -2.33 3.94 0.10
C LEU A 94 -0.84 4.16 -0.21
N GLU A 95 -0.13 4.71 0.77
CA GLU A 95 1.32 4.87 0.76
C GLU A 95 2.05 3.53 0.61
N CYS A 96 1.76 2.57 1.49
CA CYS A 96 2.36 1.25 1.42
C CYS A 96 2.03 0.55 0.10
N VAL A 97 0.79 0.67 -0.41
CA VAL A 97 0.41 0.11 -1.72
C VAL A 97 1.23 0.74 -2.85
N GLY A 98 1.38 2.06 -2.85
CA GLY A 98 2.21 2.77 -3.84
C GLY A 98 3.66 2.29 -3.83
N HIS A 99 4.26 2.17 -2.65
CA HIS A 99 5.61 1.63 -2.50
C HIS A 99 5.70 0.17 -2.94
N VAL A 100 4.76 -0.70 -2.58
CA VAL A 100 4.79 -2.11 -3.05
C VAL A 100 4.71 -2.17 -4.58
N LEU A 101 3.84 -1.37 -5.20
CA LEU A 101 3.71 -1.30 -6.65
C LEU A 101 4.96 -0.74 -7.34
N SER A 102 5.70 0.19 -6.72
CA SER A 102 6.94 0.73 -7.29
C SER A 102 8.10 -0.28 -7.35
N HIS A 103 8.00 -1.42 -6.65
CA HIS A 103 8.98 -2.50 -6.73
C HIS A 103 8.68 -3.52 -7.84
N LEU A 104 7.54 -3.39 -8.50
CA LEU A 104 7.13 -4.26 -9.61
C LEU A 104 7.80 -3.83 -10.91
N ASP A 105 8.15 -4.81 -11.74
CA ASP A 105 8.70 -4.52 -13.07
C ASP A 105 7.63 -3.84 -13.93
N ALA A 106 8.01 -2.79 -14.66
CA ALA A 106 7.16 -2.07 -15.60
C ALA A 106 6.95 -2.85 -16.91
N SER A 107 6.43 -4.08 -16.79
CA SER A 107 6.14 -4.97 -17.92
C SER A 107 4.64 -5.22 -18.08
N ALA A 108 4.19 -5.42 -19.31
CA ALA A 108 2.81 -5.80 -19.59
C ALA A 108 2.40 -7.10 -18.87
N ALA A 109 3.33 -8.04 -18.67
CA ALA A 109 3.07 -9.29 -17.96
C ALA A 109 2.79 -9.10 -16.47
N THR A 110 3.42 -8.10 -15.84
CA THR A 110 3.20 -7.76 -14.43
C THR A 110 1.92 -6.94 -14.24
N TRP A 111 1.71 -5.96 -15.11
CA TRP A 111 0.58 -5.02 -15.04
C TRP A 111 -0.72 -5.53 -15.68
N GLY A 112 -0.65 -6.62 -16.46
CA GLY A 112 -1.82 -7.36 -16.92
C GLY A 112 -2.43 -8.29 -15.86
N ARG A 113 -1.77 -8.48 -14.70
CA ARG A 113 -2.26 -9.36 -13.64
C ARG A 113 -3.46 -8.72 -12.93
N PRO A 114 -4.55 -9.47 -12.68
CA PRO A 114 -5.71 -8.95 -11.97
C PRO A 114 -5.38 -8.33 -10.60
N GLU A 115 -4.47 -8.96 -9.84
CA GLU A 115 -4.06 -8.48 -8.52
C GLU A 115 -3.36 -7.11 -8.58
N THR A 116 -2.44 -6.93 -9.54
CA THR A 116 -1.76 -5.65 -9.78
C THR A 116 -2.75 -4.55 -10.16
N LEU A 117 -3.68 -4.88 -11.06
CA LEU A 117 -4.74 -3.94 -11.47
C LEU A 117 -5.67 -3.58 -10.32
N GLN A 118 -6.03 -4.53 -9.46
CA GLN A 118 -6.83 -4.27 -8.26
C GLN A 118 -6.11 -3.34 -7.28
N ALA A 119 -4.81 -3.58 -7.05
CA ALA A 119 -3.99 -2.72 -6.20
C ALA A 119 -3.90 -1.29 -6.75
N PHE A 120 -3.70 -1.14 -8.06
CA PHE A 120 -3.67 0.17 -8.70
C PHE A 120 -5.05 0.87 -8.69
N ASN A 121 -6.12 0.13 -8.96
CA ASN A 121 -7.48 0.65 -8.90
C ASN A 121 -7.88 1.11 -7.50
N LEU A 122 -7.32 0.49 -6.45
CA LEU A 122 -7.49 0.97 -5.08
C LEU A 122 -6.95 2.40 -4.94
N LEU A 123 -5.77 2.71 -5.48
CA LEU A 123 -5.22 4.07 -5.48
C LEU A 123 -6.12 5.04 -6.27
N VAL A 124 -6.51 4.65 -7.49
CA VAL A 124 -7.37 5.48 -8.36
C VAL A 124 -8.73 5.76 -7.71
N GLY A 125 -9.29 4.80 -6.99
CA GLY A 125 -10.55 4.93 -6.27
C GLY A 125 -10.54 6.06 -5.24
N HIS A 126 -9.38 6.36 -4.64
CA HIS A 126 -9.23 7.40 -3.61
C HIS A 126 -8.75 8.75 -4.13
N MET A 127 -8.51 8.92 -5.43
CA MET A 127 -8.11 10.22 -5.99
C MET A 127 -9.18 11.31 -5.82
N HIS A 128 -10.44 10.93 -5.61
CA HIS A 128 -11.58 11.84 -5.43
C HIS A 128 -12.23 11.71 -4.05
N ASP A 129 -11.51 11.14 -3.08
CA ASP A 129 -11.95 11.02 -1.69
C ASP A 129 -12.35 12.38 -1.10
N GLU A 130 -13.25 12.47 -0.13
CA GLU A 130 -13.60 13.76 0.49
C GLU A 130 -12.48 14.29 1.40
N ALA A 131 -11.68 13.39 1.99
CA ALA A 131 -10.55 13.74 2.82
C ALA A 131 -9.34 14.14 1.96
N SER A 132 -8.86 15.37 2.12
CA SER A 132 -7.74 15.91 1.34
C SER A 132 -6.44 15.12 1.51
N ALA A 133 -6.16 14.61 2.71
CA ALA A 133 -4.99 13.77 2.99
C ALA A 133 -5.04 12.44 2.22
N VAL A 134 -6.22 11.81 2.15
CA VAL A 134 -6.44 10.56 1.42
C VAL A 134 -6.26 10.79 -0.09
N ARG A 135 -6.87 11.85 -0.64
CA ARG A 135 -6.67 12.25 -2.04
C ARG A 135 -5.21 12.50 -2.38
N ALA A 136 -4.55 13.33 -1.58
CA ALA A 136 -3.15 13.69 -1.82
C ALA A 136 -2.26 12.45 -1.83
N ARG A 137 -2.48 11.52 -0.89
CA ARG A 137 -1.70 10.30 -0.82
C ARG A 137 -2.01 9.33 -1.96
N ALA A 138 -3.26 9.21 -2.38
CA ALA A 138 -3.65 8.43 -3.56
C ALA A 138 -2.95 8.93 -4.84
N HIS A 139 -2.96 10.24 -5.08
CA HIS A 139 -2.28 10.85 -6.22
C HIS A 139 -0.76 10.62 -6.18
N GLY A 140 -0.13 10.89 -5.03
CA GLY A 140 1.31 10.70 -4.87
C GLY A 140 1.72 9.22 -5.04
N ALA A 141 0.97 8.29 -4.45
CA ALA A 141 1.22 6.86 -4.55
C ALA A 141 1.08 6.35 -5.99
N ALA A 142 0.04 6.78 -6.72
CA ALA A 142 -0.16 6.39 -8.11
C ALA A 142 0.89 7.00 -9.06
N GLY A 143 1.34 8.24 -8.81
CA GLY A 143 2.41 8.86 -9.58
C GLY A 143 3.74 8.13 -9.41
N ALA A 144 4.02 7.63 -8.20
CA ALA A 144 5.26 6.93 -7.88
C ALA A 144 5.39 5.52 -8.51
N THR A 145 4.31 4.93 -9.05
CA THR A 145 4.38 3.61 -9.72
C THR A 145 4.97 3.66 -11.14
N GLY A 146 5.52 4.81 -11.56
CA GLY A 146 6.26 4.96 -12.83
C GLY A 146 5.40 4.89 -14.10
N HIS A 147 4.08 4.78 -13.98
CA HIS A 147 3.15 4.71 -15.12
C HIS A 147 2.66 6.07 -15.62
N ALA A 148 3.24 7.17 -15.12
CA ALA A 148 2.95 8.50 -15.65
C ALA A 148 3.50 8.70 -17.08
N GLU A 149 4.52 7.94 -17.52
CA GLU A 149 5.14 8.10 -18.85
C GLU A 149 4.71 7.05 -19.89
N SER A 150 4.16 5.90 -19.49
CA SER A 150 3.66 4.88 -20.43
C SER A 150 2.22 5.20 -20.90
N THR A 151 2.13 6.19 -21.79
CA THR A 151 1.03 6.58 -22.72
C THR A 151 -0.46 6.39 -22.35
N PRO A 152 -1.32 7.41 -22.61
CA PRO A 152 -2.79 7.34 -22.47
C PRO A 152 -3.51 6.22 -23.25
N ALA A 153 -2.86 5.59 -24.24
CA ALA A 153 -3.49 4.63 -25.14
C ALA A 153 -3.82 3.29 -24.46
N GLN A 154 -2.94 2.77 -23.59
CA GLN A 154 -3.18 1.52 -22.85
C GLN A 154 -4.20 1.71 -21.72
N TYR A 155 -4.21 2.91 -21.12
CA TYR A 155 -5.17 3.30 -20.10
C TYR A 155 -6.54 3.68 -20.66
N SER A 156 -6.66 4.05 -21.94
CA SER A 156 -7.95 4.47 -22.52
C SER A 156 -9.03 3.39 -22.48
N ALA A 157 -8.69 2.09 -22.50
CA ALA A 157 -9.68 1.02 -22.41
C ALA A 157 -10.25 0.88 -20.99
N THR A 158 -9.40 0.93 -19.97
CA THR A 158 -9.81 0.79 -18.56
C THR A 158 -10.36 2.11 -18.01
N TRP A 159 -9.77 3.25 -18.36
CA TRP A 159 -10.33 4.57 -18.04
C TRP A 159 -11.64 4.86 -18.76
N ARG A 160 -11.84 4.44 -20.02
CA ARG A 160 -13.16 4.57 -20.66
C ARG A 160 -14.18 3.66 -20.00
N ALA A 161 -13.82 2.44 -19.60
CA ALA A 161 -14.73 1.56 -18.87
C ALA A 161 -15.16 2.16 -17.51
N SER A 162 -14.22 2.73 -16.75
CA SER A 162 -14.52 3.38 -15.46
C SER A 162 -15.17 4.76 -15.61
N ALA A 163 -14.83 5.54 -16.65
CA ALA A 163 -15.48 6.81 -16.96
C ALA A 163 -16.91 6.60 -17.47
N TRP A 164 -17.17 5.55 -18.27
CA TRP A 164 -18.53 5.16 -18.64
C TRP A 164 -19.38 4.75 -17.43
N LEU A 165 -18.81 4.01 -16.49
CA LEU A 165 -19.49 3.67 -15.22
C LEU A 165 -19.79 4.91 -14.37
N ARG A 166 -18.89 5.91 -14.37
CA ARG A 166 -19.10 7.20 -13.67
C ARG A 166 -20.12 8.11 -14.35
N CYS A 167 -20.17 8.16 -15.69
CA CYS A 167 -21.15 8.97 -16.42
C CYS A 167 -22.58 8.40 -16.32
N ARG A 168 -22.74 7.08 -16.18
CA ARG A 168 -24.08 6.47 -15.97
C ARG A 168 -24.61 6.64 -14.55
N ALA A 169 -23.72 6.79 -13.55
CA ALA A 169 -24.10 7.02 -12.16
C ALA A 169 -24.61 8.46 -11.90
N TRP A 170 -24.54 9.35 -12.89
CA TRP A 170 -25.05 10.74 -12.83
C TRP A 170 -26.29 10.97 -13.73
N GLN A 171 -26.85 9.91 -14.33
CA GLN A 171 -28.06 9.98 -15.18
C GLN A 171 -29.23 9.13 -14.66
N LEU A 172 -29.18 8.71 -13.40
CA LEU A 172 -30.32 8.20 -12.63
C LEU A 172 -30.49 9.08 -11.39
#